data_AF-A0A0M3JDP2-F1
#
_entry.id   AF-A0A0M3JDP2-F1
#
_cell.length_a   1.000
_cell.length_b   1.000
_cell.length_c   1.000
_cell.angle_alpha   90.00
_cell.angle_beta   90.00
_cell.angle_gamma   90.00
#
_symmetry.space_group_name_H-M   'P 1'
#
loop_
_entity.id
_entity.type
_entity.pdbx_description
1 polymer ?
#
loop_
_entity_poly.entity_id
_entity_poly.type
_entity_poly.pdbx_seq_one_letter_code
_entity_poly.pdbx_strand_id
1 'polypeptide(L)'
;MIVSDFLVPFGSLRPSMPNGFTFEAPTCKRNIYRLARALSIDKPILIEGAPGCGKSSTVVALAAATGHPLTRLNLSDQTDLSDLFGSDIPVVLPDGSASFAWSDGPVLSAIKQGHWILLDE
;
A
#
# COMPACT_ATOMS: atom_id res chain seq x y z
N MET A 1 -5.10 -16.04 4.28
CA MET A 1 -5.61 -16.59 3.01
C MET A 1 -4.58 -17.54 2.41
N ILE A 2 -4.97 -18.79 2.12
CA ILE A 2 -4.07 -19.76 1.45
C ILE A 2 -4.23 -19.60 -0.06
N VAL A 3 -3.11 -19.44 -0.75
CA VAL A 3 -3.02 -19.25 -2.20
C VAL A 3 -2.07 -20.33 -2.73
N SER A 4 -2.63 -21.49 -3.11
CA SER A 4 -1.87 -22.73 -3.40
C SER A 4 -1.03 -23.11 -2.19
N ASP A 5 0.29 -22.96 -2.28
CA ASP A 5 1.24 -23.37 -1.25
C ASP A 5 1.72 -22.20 -0.38
N PHE A 6 1.23 -20.99 -0.65
CA PHE A 6 1.66 -19.78 0.06
C PHE A 6 0.56 -19.25 0.97
N LEU A 7 0.92 -18.95 2.22
CA LEU A 7 0.06 -18.30 3.18
C LEU A 7 0.27 -16.78 3.10
N VAL A 8 -0.80 -16.05 2.77
CA VAL A 8 -0.86 -14.61 3.02
C VAL A 8 -1.54 -14.41 4.38
N PRO A 9 -0.88 -13.84 5.40
CA PRO A 9 -1.52 -13.59 6.69
C PRO A 9 -2.72 -12.64 6.53
N PHE A 10 -3.61 -12.59 7.51
CA PHE A 10 -4.66 -11.58 7.54
C PHE A 10 -4.15 -10.34 8.29
N GLY A 11 -4.47 -9.16 7.76
CA GLY A 11 -4.16 -7.88 8.37
C GLY A 11 -5.17 -7.47 9.44
N SER A 12 -5.07 -6.22 9.90
CA SER A 12 -5.87 -5.66 11.00
C SER A 12 -7.30 -5.26 10.59
N LEU A 13 -7.60 -5.13 9.30
CA LEU A 13 -8.92 -4.78 8.80
C LEU A 13 -9.77 -6.02 8.58
N ARG A 14 -11.10 -5.83 8.60
CA ARG A 14 -12.04 -6.88 8.21
C ARG A 14 -11.85 -7.20 6.71
N PRO A 15 -11.54 -8.46 6.35
CA PRO A 15 -11.42 -8.85 4.95
C PRO A 15 -12.69 -8.53 4.17
N SER A 16 -12.54 -7.97 2.97
CA SER A 16 -13.66 -7.66 2.08
C SER A 16 -13.28 -7.96 0.63
N MET A 17 -14.27 -8.40 -0.14
CA MET A 17 -14.10 -8.63 -1.57
C MET A 17 -14.38 -7.33 -2.32
N PRO A 18 -13.45 -6.83 -3.15
CA PRO A 18 -13.68 -5.63 -3.93
C PRO A 18 -14.82 -5.83 -4.94
N ASN A 19 -15.74 -4.87 -5.00
CA ASN A 19 -16.80 -4.87 -5.99
C ASN A 19 -16.22 -4.77 -7.41
N GLY A 20 -16.65 -5.65 -8.31
CA GLY A 20 -16.22 -5.63 -9.72
C GLY A 20 -14.83 -6.23 -9.98
N PHE A 21 -14.18 -6.84 -9.00
CA PHE A 21 -12.91 -7.55 -9.18
C PHE A 21 -13.11 -9.07 -9.10
N THR A 22 -12.59 -9.83 -10.08
CA THR A 22 -12.64 -11.29 -10.06
C THR A 22 -11.25 -11.91 -9.88
N PHE A 23 -11.15 -12.80 -8.91
CA PHE A 23 -9.94 -13.58 -8.61
C PHE A 23 -9.82 -14.83 -9.50
N GLU A 24 -10.90 -15.23 -10.18
CA GLU A 24 -10.94 -16.47 -10.97
C GLU A 24 -10.42 -16.30 -12.40
N ALA A 25 -10.23 -15.07 -12.88
CA ALA A 25 -9.63 -14.85 -14.19
C ALA A 25 -8.23 -15.51 -14.25
N PRO A 26 -7.91 -16.32 -15.27
CA PRO A 26 -6.68 -17.13 -15.30
C PRO A 26 -5.39 -16.32 -15.10
N THR A 27 -5.32 -15.13 -15.69
CA THR A 27 -4.19 -14.20 -15.56
C THR A 27 -4.11 -13.59 -14.17
N CYS A 28 -5.24 -13.17 -13.61
CA CYS A 28 -5.36 -12.64 -12.24
C CYS A 28 -4.89 -13.68 -11.23
N LYS A 29 -5.44 -14.90 -11.29
CA LYS A 29 -5.09 -16.01 -10.43
C LYS A 29 -3.59 -16.30 -10.44
N ARG A 30 -2.98 -16.34 -11.62
CA ARG A 30 -1.51 -16.50 -11.79
C ARG A 30 -0.72 -15.36 -11.16
N ASN A 31 -1.18 -14.12 -11.30
CA ASN A 31 -0.51 -12.96 -10.70
C ASN A 31 -0.61 -12.98 -9.18
N ILE A 32 -1.75 -13.41 -8.62
CA ILE A 32 -1.95 -13.55 -7.19
C ILE A 32 -1.07 -14.66 -6.60
N TYR A 33 -0.88 -15.77 -7.31
CA TYR A 33 0.11 -16.78 -6.91
C TYR A 33 1.53 -16.20 -6.83
N ARG A 34 1.93 -15.39 -7.81
CA ARG A 34 3.25 -14.73 -7.82
C ARG A 34 3.37 -13.74 -6.66
N LEU A 35 2.34 -12.95 -6.38
CA LEU A 35 2.31 -12.02 -5.26
C LEU A 35 2.37 -12.74 -3.91
N ALA A 36 1.57 -13.79 -3.71
CA ALA A 36 1.57 -14.58 -2.48
C ALA A 36 2.95 -15.21 -2.22
N ARG A 37 3.62 -15.68 -3.28
CA ARG A 37 5.00 -16.16 -3.19
C ARG A 37 5.99 -15.04 -2.85
N ALA A 38 5.83 -13.86 -3.44
CA ALA A 38 6.74 -12.74 -3.17
C ALA A 38 6.57 -12.21 -1.73
N LEU A 39 5.33 -12.20 -1.21
CA LEU A 39 5.00 -11.80 0.16
C LEU A 39 5.55 -12.74 1.24
N SER A 40 6.01 -13.94 0.90
CA SER A 40 6.68 -14.82 1.87
C SER A 40 8.13 -14.43 2.15
N ILE A 41 8.66 -13.46 1.40
CA ILE A 41 10.00 -12.90 1.57
C ILE A 41 9.85 -11.51 2.18
N ASP A 42 10.59 -11.24 3.25
CA ASP A 42 10.62 -9.93 3.92
C ASP A 42 11.46 -8.91 3.11
N LYS A 43 11.00 -8.58 1.90
CA LYS A 43 11.62 -7.62 0.98
C LYS A 43 10.57 -6.86 0.16
N PRO A 44 10.87 -5.63 -0.27
CA PRO A 44 10.03 -4.90 -1.21
C PRO A 44 9.79 -5.67 -2.51
N ILE A 45 8.58 -5.60 -3.05
CA ILE A 45 8.15 -6.34 -4.24
C ILE A 45 8.00 -5.35 -5.40
N LEU A 46 8.78 -5.56 -6.46
CA LEU A 46 8.61 -4.85 -7.73
C LEU A 46 7.65 -5.63 -8.65
N ILE A 47 6.63 -4.95 -9.19
CA ILE A 47 5.63 -5.57 -10.07
C ILE A 47 5.74 -4.95 -11.46
N GLU A 48 6.23 -5.72 -12.42
CA GLU A 48 6.38 -5.28 -13.81
C GLU A 48 5.34 -5.92 -14.74
N GLY A 49 4.98 -5.19 -15.80
CA GLY A 49 4.08 -5.67 -16.84
C GLY A 49 3.51 -4.53 -17.67
N ALA A 50 2.86 -4.86 -18.78
CA ALA A 50 2.28 -3.89 -19.71
C ALA A 50 1.33 -2.88 -19.02
N PRO A 51 1.20 -1.66 -19.54
CA PRO A 51 0.17 -0.72 -19.10
C PRO A 51 -1.23 -1.33 -19.18
N GLY A 52 -2.08 -1.03 -18.20
CA GLY A 52 -3.48 -1.51 -18.18
C GLY A 52 -3.68 -3.00 -17.84
N CYS A 53 -2.63 -3.78 -17.52
CA CYS A 53 -2.79 -5.20 -17.19
C CYS A 53 -3.31 -5.50 -15.77
N GLY A 54 -3.67 -4.47 -15.01
CA GLY A 54 -4.30 -4.61 -13.69
C GLY A 54 -3.32 -4.84 -12.52
N LYS A 55 -2.06 -4.41 -12.62
CA LYS A 55 -1.04 -4.54 -11.55
C LYS A 55 -1.53 -3.95 -10.22
N SER A 56 -1.79 -2.64 -10.21
CA SER A 56 -2.25 -1.91 -9.03
C SER A 56 -3.59 -2.46 -8.54
N SER A 57 -4.53 -2.76 -9.44
CA SER A 57 -5.83 -3.35 -9.10
C SER A 57 -5.69 -4.70 -8.41
N THR A 58 -4.73 -5.54 -8.82
CA THR A 58 -4.50 -6.86 -8.20
C THR A 58 -3.97 -6.70 -6.78
N VAL A 59 -3.06 -5.76 -6.53
CA VAL A 59 -2.53 -5.48 -5.19
C VAL A 59 -3.63 -4.93 -4.27
N VAL A 60 -4.38 -3.94 -4.75
CA VAL A 60 -5.51 -3.35 -4.00
C VAL A 60 -6.54 -4.42 -3.64
N ALA A 61 -6.87 -5.28 -4.60
CA ALA A 61 -7.82 -6.37 -4.37
C ALA A 61 -7.30 -7.40 -3.36
N LEU A 62 -6.03 -7.78 -3.46
CA LEU A 62 -5.39 -8.71 -2.53
C LEU A 62 -5.32 -8.13 -1.11
N ALA A 63 -4.97 -6.85 -0.96
CA ALA A 63 -4.94 -6.17 0.33
C ALA A 63 -6.33 -6.16 0.99
N ALA A 64 -7.38 -5.80 0.24
CA ALA A 64 -8.75 -5.82 0.73
C ALA A 64 -9.21 -7.24 1.12
N ALA A 65 -8.95 -8.24 0.27
CA ALA A 65 -9.32 -9.63 0.51
C ALA A 65 -8.56 -10.27 1.69
N THR A 66 -7.42 -9.69 2.08
CA THR A 66 -6.62 -10.16 3.22
C THR A 66 -6.69 -9.21 4.42
N GLY A 67 -7.48 -8.14 4.35
CA GLY A 67 -7.65 -7.21 5.47
C GLY A 67 -6.42 -6.38 5.80
N HIS A 68 -5.52 -6.14 4.85
CA HIS A 68 -4.37 -5.26 5.07
C HIS A 68 -4.74 -3.81 4.75
N PRO A 69 -4.51 -2.85 5.68
CA PRO A 69 -4.52 -1.46 5.33
C PRO A 69 -3.49 -1.18 4.22
N LEU A 70 -3.87 -0.39 3.22
CA LEU A 70 -3.03 -0.08 2.08
C LEU A 70 -2.95 1.43 1.88
N THR A 71 -1.75 1.98 1.97
CA THR A 71 -1.43 3.36 1.61
C THR A 71 -0.91 3.37 0.18
N ARG A 72 -1.67 3.98 -0.74
CA ARG A 72 -1.25 4.16 -2.14
C ARG A 72 -0.65 5.55 -2.33
N LEU A 73 0.49 5.61 -2.99
CA LEU A 73 1.21 6.83 -3.32
C LEU A 73 1.51 6.82 -4.81
N ASN A 74 1.13 7.88 -5.51
CA ASN A 74 1.56 8.11 -6.88
C ASN A 74 2.80 9.00 -6.81
N LEU A 75 3.92 8.48 -7.30
CA LEU A 75 5.18 9.20 -7.36
C LEU A 75 5.24 9.96 -8.69
N SER A 76 5.84 11.14 -8.65
CA SER A 76 6.15 11.95 -9.82
C SER A 76 7.52 12.58 -9.66
N ASP A 77 8.06 13.15 -10.74
CA ASP A 77 9.33 13.90 -10.70
C ASP A 77 9.30 15.12 -9.76
N GLN A 78 8.11 15.52 -9.28
CA GLN A 78 7.91 16.62 -8.32
C GLN A 78 7.77 16.13 -6.88
N THR A 79 7.78 14.82 -6.63
CA THR A 79 7.60 14.26 -5.28
C THR A 79 8.92 14.29 -4.51
N ASP A 80 8.98 15.09 -3.45
CA ASP A 80 10.18 15.22 -2.61
C ASP A 80 10.13 14.30 -1.38
N LEU A 81 11.30 14.10 -0.73
CA LEU A 81 11.40 13.29 0.49
C LEU A 81 10.52 13.83 1.63
N SER A 82 10.36 15.16 1.73
CA SER A 82 9.48 15.79 2.72
C SER A 82 8.01 15.41 2.51
N ASP A 83 7.59 15.21 1.25
CA ASP A 83 6.22 14.81 0.92
C ASP A 83 5.93 13.36 1.32
N LEU A 84 6.97 12.52 1.35
CA LEU A 84 6.87 11.11 1.68
C LEU A 84 6.98 10.86 3.18
N PHE A 85 8.01 11.42 3.82
CA PHE A 85 8.35 11.12 5.21
C PHE A 85 7.85 12.16 6.20
N GLY A 86 7.60 13.39 5.75
CA GLY A 86 7.12 14.48 6.60
C GLY A 86 8.08 15.66 6.65
N SER A 87 7.60 16.72 7.29
CA SER A 87 8.33 17.97 7.46
C SER A 87 7.81 18.72 8.68
N ASP A 88 8.57 19.72 9.13
CA ASP A 88 8.09 20.68 10.11
C ASP A 88 7.10 21.65 9.45
N ILE A 89 5.86 21.64 9.93
CA ILE A 89 4.79 22.52 9.45
C ILE A 89 4.50 23.63 10.47
N PRO A 90 4.10 24.82 10.01
CA PRO A 90 3.68 25.88 10.92
C PRO A 90 2.40 25.49 11.65
N VAL A 91 2.37 25.69 12.96
CA VAL A 91 1.22 25.46 13.83
C VAL A 91 0.94 26.69 14.69
N VAL A 92 -0.33 26.91 15.01
CA VAL A 92 -0.76 27.98 15.91
C VAL A 92 -1.02 27.38 17.29
N LEU A 93 -0.30 27.88 18.29
CA LEU A 93 -0.47 27.45 19.68
C LEU A 93 -1.76 28.03 20.28
N PRO A 94 -2.29 27.46 21.39
CA PRO A 94 -3.53 27.96 22.02
C PRO A 94 -3.49 29.42 22.46
N ASP A 95 -2.29 29.98 22.68
CA ASP A 95 -2.07 31.39 23.04
C ASP A 95 -2.01 32.33 21.82
N GLY A 96 -2.20 31.81 20.60
CA GLY A 96 -2.18 32.56 19.35
C GLY A 96 -0.79 32.78 18.76
N SER A 97 0.28 32.29 19.40
CA SER A 97 1.63 32.35 18.84
C SER A 97 1.86 31.30 17.74
N ALA A 98 2.78 31.60 16.81
CA ALA A 98 3.19 30.69 15.76
C ALA A 98 4.41 29.86 16.21
N SER A 99 4.35 28.55 15.95
CA SER A 99 5.43 27.60 16.18
C SER A 99 5.56 26.66 14.97
N PHE A 100 6.57 25.80 14.98
CA PHE A 100 6.68 24.67 14.06
C PHE A 100 6.50 23.36 14.82
N ALA A 101 5.85 22.39 14.18
CA ALA A 101 5.73 21.04 14.69
C ALA A 101 5.91 20.04 13.55
N TRP A 102 6.56 18.93 13.87
CA TRP A 102 6.73 17.82 12.94
C TRP A 102 5.37 17.25 12.54
N SER A 103 5.16 17.06 11.24
CA SER A 103 4.03 16.31 10.69
C SER A 103 4.55 15.13 9.88
N ASP A 104 4.14 13.92 10.26
CA ASP A 104 4.49 12.70 9.53
C ASP A 104 3.91 12.74 8.10
N GLY A 105 4.73 12.36 7.14
CA GLY A 105 4.29 12.09 5.78
C GLY A 105 3.55 10.75 5.66
N PRO A 106 2.94 10.46 4.51
CA PRO A 106 2.14 9.26 4.28
C PRO A 106 2.97 7.97 4.35
N VAL A 107 4.23 7.97 3.91
CA VAL A 107 5.12 6.79 4.01
C VAL A 107 5.47 6.53 5.46
N LEU A 108 5.90 7.57 6.19
CA LEU A 108 6.28 7.42 7.60
C LEU A 108 5.09 6.98 8.47
N SER A 109 3.92 7.57 8.22
CA SER A 109 2.68 7.19 8.89
C SER A 109 2.32 5.72 8.62
N ALA A 110 2.42 5.29 7.36
CA ALA A 110 2.15 3.90 6.97
C ALA A 110 3.12 2.90 7.61
N ILE A 111 4.41 3.23 7.69
CA ILE A 111 5.42 2.42 8.37
C ILE A 111 5.09 2.28 9.86
N LYS A 112 4.80 3.40 10.54
CA LYS A 112 4.43 3.42 11.97
C LYS A 112 3.19 2.58 12.27
N GLN A 113 2.25 2.51 11.33
CA GLN A 113 0.98 1.80 11.47
C GLN A 113 1.02 0.36 10.92
N GLY A 114 2.13 -0.06 10.29
CA GLY A 114 2.26 -1.39 9.68
C GLY A 114 1.38 -1.60 8.44
N HIS A 115 1.11 -0.54 7.69
CA HIS A 115 0.33 -0.61 6.45
C HIS A 115 1.16 -1.19 5.30
N TRP A 116 0.50 -1.84 4.35
CA TRP A 116 1.09 -2.05 3.04
C TRP A 116 1.24 -0.71 2.34
N ILE A 117 2.36 -0.52 1.62
CA ILE A 117 2.62 0.68 0.84
C ILE A 117 2.68 0.28 -0.63
N LEU A 118 1.82 0.88 -1.45
CA LEU A 118 1.86 0.74 -2.90
C LEU A 118 2.38 2.04 -3.51
N LEU A 119 3.58 1.98 -4.06
CA LEU A 119 4.19 3.05 -4.85
C LEU A 119 3.81 2.82 -6.31
N ASP A 120 3.11 3.77 -6.92
CA ASP A 120 2.69 3.78 -8.32
C ASP A 120 3.35 4.97 -9.04
N GLU A 121 3.45 4.89 -10.37
CA GLU A 121 3.92 5.98 -11.27
C GLU A 121 2.73 6.60 -12.01
#